data_AF-A0A9D7SWV7-F1
#
_entry.id   AF-A0A9D7SWV7-F1
#
_cell.length_a   1.000
_cell.length_b   1.000
_cell.length_c   1.000
_cell.angle_alpha   90.00
_cell.angle_beta   90.00
_cell.angle_gamma   90.00
#
_symmetry.space_group_name_H-M   'P 1'
#
loop_
_entity.id
_entity.type
_entity.pdbx_description
1 polymer ?
#
loop_
_entity_poly.entity_id
_entity_poly.type
_entity_poly.pdbx_seq_one_letter_code
_entity_poly.pdbx_strand_id
1 'polypeptide(L)'
;MFKYGYYILGIIYTLFLLYSLFTYITKPTPTGDATVDWARGIFFSAGLLVILIIGLLFWKRPTIGFIIFCIPLIYMTIPFIRQKMTDIYAAAPPLKSVPPLTLTIKNMTKAKVHVQLSCWFKTSQEGTVSLYKTMDYTSEPLASNDYTFTNYETNLLATKSSYVSVMMYEHIMETTNEVSYEKEIQPCMYFYDEQIEAFGKGQYIIVIDSTKNTKTFKETVEQLKGQGMYDKGVF
;
A
#
# COMPACT_ATOMS: atom_id res chain seq x y z
N MET A 1 17.88 33.07 19.81
CA MET A 1 16.88 32.27 19.04
C MET A 1 16.92 30.78 19.40
N PHE A 2 18.06 30.09 19.25
CA PHE A 2 18.19 28.64 19.56
C PHE A 2 17.84 28.23 21.00
N LYS A 3 18.09 29.09 22.00
CA LYS A 3 17.74 28.83 23.40
C LYS A 3 16.23 28.65 23.60
N TYR A 4 15.39 29.47 22.96
CA TYR A 4 13.93 29.32 23.03
C TYR A 4 13.46 28.06 22.29
N GLY A 5 14.01 27.79 21.11
CA GLY A 5 13.71 26.57 20.35
C GLY A 5 14.03 25.28 21.12
N TYR A 6 15.13 25.27 21.86
CA TYR A 6 15.51 24.15 22.73
C TYR A 6 14.44 23.84 23.79
N TYR A 7 13.98 24.86 24.52
CA TYR A 7 12.96 24.65 25.56
C TYR A 7 11.59 24.28 24.95
N ILE A 8 11.21 24.89 23.82
CA ILE A 8 9.97 24.54 23.11
C ILE A 8 9.98 23.07 22.68
N LEU A 9 11.05 22.63 22.01
CA LEU A 9 11.20 21.22 21.61
C LEU A 9 11.22 20.30 22.83
N GLY A 10 11.95 20.67 23.90
CA GLY A 10 11.95 19.90 25.15
C GLY A 10 10.55 19.72 25.73
N ILE A 11 9.73 20.79 25.76
CA ILE A 11 8.33 20.73 26.21
C ILE A 11 7.51 19.80 25.31
N ILE A 12 7.62 19.93 23.99
CA ILE A 12 6.90 19.09 23.02
C ILE A 12 7.24 17.61 23.23
N TYR A 13 8.53 17.27 23.29
CA TYR A 13 8.99 15.90 23.55
C TYR A 13 8.48 15.36 24.90
N THR A 14 8.46 16.21 25.93
CA THR A 14 7.92 15.84 27.26
C THR A 14 6.43 15.55 27.20
N LEU A 15 5.64 16.39 26.51
CA LEU A 15 4.20 16.18 26.34
C LEU A 15 3.89 14.90 25.57
N PHE A 16 4.64 14.62 24.49
CA PHE A 16 4.51 13.37 23.74
C PHE A 16 4.83 12.15 24.61
N LEU A 17 5.89 12.21 25.41
CA LEU A 17 6.26 11.13 26.32
C LEU A 17 5.16 10.89 27.37
N LEU A 18 4.62 11.96 27.98
CA LEU A 18 3.54 11.86 28.97
C LEU A 18 2.27 11.26 28.37
N TYR A 19 1.85 11.73 27.20
CA TYR A 19 0.68 11.19 26.49
C TYR A 19 0.87 9.70 26.14
N SER A 20 2.08 9.35 25.67
CA SER A 20 2.43 7.98 25.34
C SER A 20 2.39 7.08 26.57
N LEU A 21 3.03 7.47 27.67
CA LEU A 21 3.02 6.73 28.93
C LEU A 21 1.59 6.56 29.47
N PHE A 22 0.79 7.63 29.47
CA PHE A 22 -0.61 7.56 29.89
C PHE A 22 -1.38 6.53 29.07
N THR A 23 -1.21 6.52 27.75
CA THR A 23 -1.89 5.58 26.85
C THR A 23 -1.49 4.13 27.11
N TYR A 24 -0.19 3.85 27.28
CA TYR A 24 0.33 2.49 27.50
C TYR A 24 0.10 1.96 28.92
N ILE A 25 -0.05 2.85 29.91
CA ILE A 25 -0.40 2.46 31.29
C ILE A 25 -1.92 2.22 31.44
N THR A 26 -2.76 2.98 30.72
CA THR A 26 -4.22 2.92 30.91
C THR A 26 -4.93 1.91 30.02
N LYS A 27 -4.39 1.59 28.84
CA LYS A 27 -5.01 0.63 27.92
C LYS A 27 -4.46 -0.78 28.13
N PRO A 28 -5.34 -1.80 28.27
CA PRO A 28 -4.90 -3.19 28.33
C PRO A 28 -4.19 -3.58 27.02
N THR A 29 -3.24 -4.50 27.11
CA THR A 29 -2.51 -5.02 25.94
C THR A 29 -3.52 -5.67 24.98
N PRO A 30 -3.58 -5.21 23.71
CA PRO A 30 -4.47 -5.80 22.72
C PRO A 30 -3.96 -7.21 22.32
N THR A 31 -4.86 -8.04 21.80
CA THR A 31 -4.54 -9.39 21.30
C THR A 31 -4.30 -9.39 19.77
N GLY A 32 -3.53 -10.37 19.27
CA GLY A 32 -3.25 -10.54 17.84
C GLY A 32 -2.14 -9.63 17.31
N ASP A 33 -2.17 -9.28 16.03
CA ASP A 33 -1.16 -8.39 15.40
C ASP A 33 -1.04 -7.02 16.08
N ALA A 34 -2.12 -6.54 16.70
CA ALA A 34 -2.14 -5.31 17.46
C ALA A 34 -1.19 -5.33 18.68
N THR A 35 -0.80 -6.51 19.18
CA THR A 35 0.20 -6.64 20.25
C THR A 35 1.59 -6.20 19.78
N VAL A 36 1.94 -6.43 18.51
CA VAL A 36 3.23 -6.04 17.92
C VAL A 36 3.34 -4.52 17.84
N ASP A 37 2.27 -3.85 17.41
CA ASP A 37 2.23 -2.39 17.35
C ASP A 37 2.23 -1.76 18.74
N TRP A 38 1.57 -2.38 19.71
CA TRP A 38 1.64 -1.97 21.13
C TRP A 38 3.07 -2.08 21.67
N ALA A 39 3.79 -3.17 21.38
CA ALA A 39 5.18 -3.35 21.77
C ALA A 39 6.11 -2.33 21.10
N ARG A 40 5.96 -2.10 19.78
CA ARG A 40 6.67 -1.02 19.06
C ARG A 40 6.45 0.33 19.71
N GLY A 41 5.23 0.59 20.15
CA GLY A 41 4.83 1.75 20.93
C GLY A 41 5.67 1.98 22.17
N ILE A 42 5.88 0.94 22.99
CA ILE A 42 6.70 1.01 24.21
C ILE A 42 8.16 1.29 23.89
N PHE A 43 8.72 0.61 22.88
CA PHE A 43 10.09 0.87 22.44
C PHE A 43 10.26 2.31 21.95
N PHE A 44 9.25 2.86 21.28
CA PHE A 44 9.23 4.25 20.86
C PHE A 44 9.23 5.22 22.06
N SER A 45 8.42 4.96 23.09
CA SER A 45 8.40 5.74 24.33
C SER A 45 9.76 5.71 25.05
N ALA A 46 10.39 4.53 25.11
CA ALA A 46 11.73 4.38 25.69
C ALA A 46 12.78 5.18 24.90
N GLY A 47 12.72 5.14 23.56
CA GLY A 47 13.57 5.96 22.70
C GLY A 47 13.38 7.47 22.92
N LEU A 48 12.12 7.92 23.01
CA LEU A 48 11.77 9.31 23.36
C LEU A 48 12.36 9.73 24.71
N LEU A 49 12.26 8.88 25.72
CA LEU A 49 12.84 9.13 27.05
C LEU A 49 14.35 9.30 26.97
N VAL A 50 15.05 8.42 26.25
CA VAL A 50 16.52 8.52 26.07
C VAL A 50 16.91 9.83 25.39
N ILE A 51 16.23 10.20 24.30
CA ILE A 51 16.48 11.48 23.60
C ILE A 51 16.27 12.66 24.54
N LEU A 52 15.22 12.62 25.36
CA LEU A 52 14.90 13.68 26.32
C LEU A 52 15.96 13.80 27.41
N ILE A 53 16.41 12.68 27.99
CA ILE A 53 17.49 12.67 28.99
C ILE A 53 18.78 13.23 28.38
N ILE A 54 19.17 12.75 27.20
CA ILE A 54 20.38 13.24 26.52
C ILE A 54 20.25 14.75 26.23
N GLY A 55 19.10 15.21 25.73
CA GLY A 55 18.83 16.62 25.49
C GLY A 55 18.99 17.47 26.76
N LEU A 56 18.43 17.01 27.88
CA LEU A 56 18.51 17.69 29.18
C LEU A 56 19.93 17.74 29.76
N LEU A 57 20.78 16.73 29.51
CA LEU A 57 22.19 16.75 29.93
C LEU A 57 22.94 17.97 29.36
N PHE A 58 22.53 18.47 28.20
CA PHE A 58 23.12 19.64 27.54
C PHE A 58 22.42 20.97 27.88
N TRP A 59 21.69 21.09 29.00
CA TRP A 59 20.98 22.33 29.35
C TRP A 59 21.85 23.60 29.44
N LYS A 60 23.14 23.47 29.80
CA LYS A 60 24.11 24.58 29.82
C LYS A 60 24.57 25.00 28.43
N ARG A 61 24.38 24.15 27.41
CA ARG A 61 24.71 24.38 26.00
C ARG A 61 23.46 24.13 25.14
N PRO A 62 22.47 25.03 25.18
CA PRO A 62 21.16 24.81 24.55
C PRO A 62 21.23 24.58 23.03
N THR A 63 22.28 25.07 22.36
CA THR A 63 22.51 24.80 20.94
C THR A 63 22.75 23.31 20.66
N ILE A 64 23.52 22.62 21.51
CA ILE A 64 23.81 21.19 21.36
C ILE A 64 22.54 20.38 21.65
N GLY A 65 21.83 20.72 22.73
CA GLY A 65 20.55 20.10 23.06
C GLY A 65 19.50 20.28 21.97
N PHE A 66 19.45 21.45 21.32
CA PHE A 66 18.55 21.70 20.19
C PHE A 66 18.84 20.77 19.01
N ILE A 67 20.12 20.60 18.64
CA ILE A 67 20.53 19.68 17.57
C ILE A 67 20.10 18.25 17.90
N ILE A 68 20.27 17.80 19.14
CA ILE A 68 19.87 16.47 19.59
C ILE A 68 18.37 16.25 19.42
N PHE A 69 17.52 17.23 19.74
CA PHE A 69 16.08 17.15 19.49
C PHE A 69 15.70 17.21 18.01
N CYS A 70 16.49 17.87 17.18
CA CYS A 70 16.24 17.97 15.74
C CYS A 70 16.60 16.70 14.96
N ILE A 71 17.64 15.95 15.36
CA ILE A 71 18.10 14.77 14.62
C ILE A 71 16.96 13.73 14.43
N PRO A 72 16.23 13.29 15.47
CA PRO A 72 15.13 12.34 15.30
C PRO A 72 14.00 12.87 14.41
N LEU A 73 13.68 14.17 14.53
CA LEU A 73 12.67 14.83 13.69
C LEU A 73 13.06 14.81 12.21
N ILE A 74 14.35 15.06 11.91
CA ILE A 74 14.86 14.98 10.54
C ILE A 74 14.75 13.53 10.03
N TYR A 75 15.17 12.55 10.81
CA TYR A 75 15.07 11.14 10.41
C TYR A 75 13.61 10.69 10.17
N MET A 76 12.67 11.18 10.99
CA MET A 76 11.23 10.90 10.79
C MET A 76 10.66 11.57 9.55
N THR A 77 11.16 12.75 9.19
CA THR A 77 10.62 13.52 8.06
C THR A 77 11.18 13.07 6.71
N ILE A 78 12.40 12.50 6.65
CA ILE A 78 13.00 11.97 5.42
C ILE A 78 12.05 11.03 4.63
N PRO A 79 11.46 9.97 5.22
CA PRO A 79 10.58 9.07 4.46
C PRO A 79 9.33 9.79 3.95
N PHE A 80 8.77 10.69 4.77
CA PHE A 80 7.60 11.49 4.38
C PHE A 80 7.91 12.43 3.21
N ILE A 81 9.04 13.13 3.25
CA ILE A 81 9.50 14.01 2.17
C ILE A 81 9.71 13.19 0.90
N ARG A 82 10.34 12.02 0.99
CA ARG A 82 10.55 11.13 -0.15
C ARG A 82 9.22 10.68 -0.79
N GLN A 83 8.25 10.30 0.03
CA GLN A 83 6.91 9.95 -0.45
C GLN A 83 6.24 11.14 -1.14
N LYS A 84 6.28 12.33 -0.53
CA LYS A 84 5.70 13.54 -1.11
C LYS A 84 6.37 13.98 -2.41
N MET A 85 7.69 13.83 -2.53
CA MET A 85 8.38 14.06 -3.80
C MET A 85 7.93 13.08 -4.88
N THR A 86 7.68 11.82 -4.51
CA THR A 86 7.14 10.80 -5.42
C THR A 86 5.72 11.15 -5.86
N ASP A 87 4.87 11.62 -4.95
CA ASP A 87 3.51 12.09 -5.27
C ASP A 87 3.52 13.30 -6.21
N ILE A 88 4.41 14.27 -5.97
CA ILE A 88 4.58 15.43 -6.85
C ILE A 88 5.04 14.97 -8.24
N TYR A 89 5.99 14.05 -8.32
CA TYR A 89 6.45 13.48 -9.59
C TYR A 89 5.32 12.76 -10.34
N ALA A 90 4.51 11.98 -9.62
CA ALA A 90 3.36 11.27 -10.16
C ALA A 90 2.27 12.23 -10.68
N ALA A 91 2.05 13.34 -9.99
CA ALA A 91 1.08 14.38 -10.39
C ALA A 91 1.60 15.31 -11.48
N ALA A 92 2.92 15.43 -11.65
CA ALA A 92 3.52 16.31 -12.65
C ALA A 92 3.10 15.89 -14.07
N PRO A 93 2.75 16.85 -14.95
CA PRO A 93 2.35 16.54 -16.32
C PRO A 93 3.48 15.80 -17.05
N PRO A 94 3.16 14.79 -17.89
CA PRO A 94 4.16 14.09 -18.67
C PRO A 94 4.68 14.98 -19.81
N LEU A 95 5.93 14.75 -20.22
CA LEU A 95 6.53 15.45 -21.36
C LEU A 95 5.82 15.09 -22.68
N LYS A 96 5.30 13.87 -22.78
CA LYS A 96 4.52 13.39 -23.92
C LYS A 96 3.05 13.31 -23.52
N SER A 97 2.20 14.02 -24.25
CA SER A 97 0.75 13.89 -24.07
C SER A 97 0.29 12.49 -24.50
N VAL A 98 -0.55 11.88 -23.68
CA VAL A 98 -1.17 10.58 -23.93
C VAL A 98 -2.68 10.78 -24.01
N PRO A 99 -3.39 10.14 -24.95
CA PRO A 99 -4.84 10.19 -24.98
C PRO A 99 -5.44 9.62 -23.68
N PRO A 100 -6.65 10.03 -23.28
CA PRO A 100 -7.37 9.42 -22.17
C PRO A 100 -7.44 7.90 -22.33
N LEU A 101 -7.13 7.17 -21.26
CA LEU A 101 -7.14 5.71 -21.27
C LEU A 101 -8.50 5.17 -20.82
N THR A 102 -9.05 4.24 -21.60
CA THR A 102 -10.18 3.41 -21.19
C THR A 102 -9.72 1.97 -21.02
N LEU A 103 -9.97 1.42 -19.83
CA LEU A 103 -9.77 0.00 -19.54
C LEU A 103 -11.06 -0.77 -19.81
N THR A 104 -10.99 -1.77 -20.69
CA THR A 104 -12.09 -2.71 -20.90
C THR A 104 -11.74 -4.04 -20.23
N ILE A 105 -12.50 -4.45 -19.22
CA ILE A 105 -12.37 -5.77 -18.59
C ILE A 105 -13.47 -6.67 -19.13
N LYS A 106 -13.08 -7.77 -19.78
CA LYS A 106 -13.98 -8.82 -20.28
C LYS A 106 -13.80 -10.08 -19.45
N ASN A 107 -14.78 -10.37 -18.60
CA ASN A 107 -14.81 -11.59 -17.83
C ASN A 107 -15.49 -12.69 -18.63
N MET A 108 -14.73 -13.67 -19.12
CA MET A 108 -15.27 -14.83 -19.83
C MET A 108 -15.58 -15.99 -18.88
N THR A 109 -15.42 -15.79 -17.57
CA THR A 109 -15.61 -16.82 -16.55
C THR A 109 -16.98 -16.69 -15.87
N LYS A 110 -17.40 -17.78 -15.21
CA LYS A 110 -18.65 -17.82 -14.43
C LYS A 110 -18.50 -17.32 -12.99
N ALA A 111 -17.30 -16.93 -12.58
CA ALA A 111 -17.08 -16.38 -11.26
C ALA A 111 -16.88 -14.87 -11.29
N LYS A 112 -17.07 -14.28 -10.13
CA LYS A 112 -16.70 -12.90 -9.86
C LYS A 112 -15.18 -12.82 -9.75
N VAL A 113 -14.58 -11.84 -10.42
CA VAL A 113 -13.12 -11.70 -10.49
C VAL A 113 -12.71 -10.28 -10.11
N HIS A 114 -11.73 -10.18 -9.23
CA HIS A 114 -11.06 -8.94 -8.90
C HIS A 114 -9.78 -8.80 -9.73
N VAL A 115 -9.69 -7.72 -10.47
CA VAL A 115 -8.54 -7.34 -11.30
C VAL A 115 -7.82 -6.18 -10.62
N GLN A 116 -6.54 -6.41 -10.36
CA GLN A 116 -5.67 -5.48 -9.68
C GLN A 116 -4.57 -5.00 -10.64
N LEU A 117 -4.45 -3.68 -10.79
CA LEU A 117 -3.40 -3.01 -11.55
C LEU A 117 -2.41 -2.35 -10.59
N SER A 118 -1.22 -2.93 -10.47
CA SER A 118 -0.15 -2.42 -9.61
C SER A 118 0.86 -1.61 -10.41
N CYS A 119 0.93 -0.30 -10.11
CA CYS A 119 1.90 0.61 -10.72
C CYS A 119 3.25 0.54 -9.98
N TRP A 120 4.29 0.05 -10.66
CA TRP A 120 5.62 -0.11 -10.08
C TRP A 120 6.57 0.99 -10.53
N PHE A 121 7.24 1.67 -9.60
CA PHE A 121 8.23 2.70 -9.90
C PHE A 121 9.64 2.14 -9.74
N LYS A 122 10.55 2.48 -10.66
CA LYS A 122 11.98 2.22 -10.47
C LYS A 122 12.50 3.10 -9.35
N THR A 123 13.29 2.51 -8.46
CA THR A 123 14.01 3.25 -7.44
C THR A 123 15.40 3.65 -7.95
N SER A 124 16.11 4.50 -7.20
CA SER A 124 17.50 4.87 -7.51
C SER A 124 18.48 3.70 -7.36
N GLN A 125 18.10 2.64 -6.64
CA GLN A 125 18.90 1.44 -6.51
C GLN A 125 18.64 0.54 -7.72
N GLU A 126 19.71 0.17 -8.42
CA GLU A 126 19.64 -0.64 -9.63
C GLU A 126 18.90 -1.96 -9.36
N GLY A 127 18.00 -2.33 -10.26
CA GLY A 127 17.18 -3.54 -10.16
C GLY A 127 16.09 -3.51 -9.08
N THR A 128 15.92 -2.42 -8.34
CA THR A 128 14.90 -2.33 -7.28
C THR A 128 13.71 -1.48 -7.73
N VAL A 129 12.50 -2.02 -7.53
CA VAL A 129 11.22 -1.35 -7.82
C VAL A 129 10.37 -1.27 -6.56
N SER A 130 9.52 -0.26 -6.50
CA SER A 130 8.59 -0.04 -5.38
C SER A 130 7.17 0.11 -5.90
N LEU A 131 6.22 -0.57 -5.26
CA LEU A 131 4.80 -0.38 -5.52
C LEU A 131 4.41 1.05 -5.13
N TYR A 132 3.86 1.81 -6.07
CA TYR A 132 3.43 3.18 -5.83
C TYR A 132 1.93 3.25 -5.55
N LYS A 133 1.13 2.74 -6.47
CA LYS A 133 -0.34 2.77 -6.39
C LYS A 133 -0.92 1.50 -6.99
N THR A 134 -1.99 1.04 -6.38
CA THR A 134 -2.80 -0.05 -6.89
C THR A 134 -4.18 0.49 -7.30
N MET A 135 -4.73 -0.05 -8.37
CA MET A 135 -6.09 0.22 -8.83
C MET A 135 -6.84 -1.10 -8.92
N ASP A 136 -7.98 -1.16 -8.25
CA ASP A 136 -8.70 -2.40 -7.96
C ASP A 136 -10.07 -2.34 -8.66
N TYR A 137 -10.39 -3.38 -9.42
CA TYR A 137 -11.61 -3.46 -10.24
C TYR A 137 -12.29 -4.81 -10.08
N THR A 138 -13.59 -4.79 -9.86
CA THR A 138 -14.38 -6.02 -9.78
C THR A 138 -15.17 -6.22 -11.05
N SER A 139 -15.10 -7.43 -11.61
CA SER A 139 -15.87 -7.84 -12.78
C SER A 139 -16.82 -8.98 -12.42
N GLU A 140 -18.10 -8.75 -12.67
CA GLU A 140 -19.14 -9.76 -12.49
C GLU A 140 -18.98 -10.91 -13.50
N PRO A 141 -19.53 -12.11 -13.20
CA PRO A 141 -19.52 -13.23 -14.13
C PRO A 141 -20.03 -12.86 -15.53
N LEU A 142 -19.31 -13.29 -16.58
CA LEU A 142 -19.70 -13.10 -17.98
C LEU A 142 -19.94 -11.63 -18.40
N ALA A 143 -19.41 -10.67 -17.62
CA ALA A 143 -19.60 -9.25 -17.86
C ALA A 143 -18.47 -8.63 -18.70
N SER A 144 -18.80 -7.51 -19.34
CA SER A 144 -17.83 -6.61 -19.97
C SER A 144 -18.03 -5.22 -19.38
N ASN A 145 -17.00 -4.68 -18.74
CA ASN A 145 -17.05 -3.38 -18.07
C ASN A 145 -15.96 -2.46 -18.64
N ASP A 146 -16.34 -1.21 -18.90
CA ASP A 146 -15.41 -0.16 -19.33
C ASP A 146 -15.19 0.85 -18.21
N TYR A 147 -13.93 1.18 -17.95
CA TYR A 147 -13.50 2.15 -16.95
C TYR A 147 -12.66 3.23 -17.63
N THR A 148 -13.18 4.45 -17.66
CA THR A 148 -12.42 5.60 -18.14
C THR A 148 -11.57 6.15 -17.01
N PHE A 149 -10.26 6.17 -17.21
CA PHE A 149 -9.33 6.70 -16.22
C PHE A 149 -9.32 8.22 -16.20
N THR A 150 -9.02 8.77 -15.02
CA THR A 150 -8.67 10.18 -14.90
C THR A 150 -7.36 10.48 -15.64
N ASN A 151 -7.09 11.75 -15.92
CA ASN A 151 -5.80 12.16 -16.50
C ASN A 151 -4.61 11.72 -15.62
N TYR A 152 -4.79 11.78 -14.30
CA TYR A 152 -3.76 11.33 -13.36
C TYR A 152 -3.48 9.83 -13.48
N GLU A 153 -4.52 8.99 -13.50
CA GLU A 153 -4.37 7.53 -13.62
C GLU A 153 -3.85 7.11 -14.99
N THR A 154 -4.33 7.76 -16.06
CA THR A 154 -3.81 7.58 -17.43
C THR A 154 -2.32 7.85 -17.45
N ASN A 155 -1.87 8.97 -16.88
CA ASN A 155 -0.44 9.31 -16.83
C ASN A 155 0.36 8.31 -16.00
N LEU A 156 -0.19 7.85 -14.87
CA LEU A 156 0.45 6.83 -14.05
C LEU A 156 0.72 5.55 -14.83
N LEU A 157 -0.29 5.02 -15.51
CA LEU A 157 -0.21 3.75 -16.24
C LEU A 157 0.61 3.85 -17.53
N ALA A 158 0.49 4.97 -18.26
CA ALA A 158 1.07 5.11 -19.59
C ALA A 158 2.42 5.84 -19.64
N THR A 159 2.82 6.56 -18.58
CA THR A 159 4.04 7.41 -18.64
C THR A 159 4.94 7.38 -17.41
N LYS A 160 4.39 7.19 -16.20
CA LYS A 160 5.16 7.35 -14.95
C LYS A 160 5.65 6.03 -14.38
N SER A 161 4.85 4.98 -14.52
CA SER A 161 5.22 3.66 -14.05
C SER A 161 6.41 3.12 -14.84
N SER A 162 7.19 2.25 -14.22
CA SER A 162 8.16 1.43 -14.94
C SER A 162 7.47 0.31 -15.69
N TYR A 163 6.48 -0.31 -15.06
CA TYR A 163 5.61 -1.34 -15.61
C TYR A 163 4.36 -1.41 -14.74
N VAL A 164 3.33 -2.07 -15.25
CA VAL A 164 2.08 -2.31 -14.53
C VAL A 164 1.91 -3.81 -14.40
N SER A 165 1.81 -4.30 -13.17
CA SER A 165 1.46 -5.71 -12.95
C SER A 165 -0.06 -5.84 -12.94
N VAL A 166 -0.57 -6.73 -13.78
CA VAL A 166 -2.00 -7.06 -13.85
C VAL A 166 -2.19 -8.38 -13.13
N MET A 167 -2.93 -8.38 -12.03
CA MET A 167 -3.22 -9.57 -11.23
C MET A 167 -4.73 -9.81 -11.21
N MET A 168 -5.14 -11.07 -11.26
CA MET A 168 -6.56 -11.46 -11.27
C MET A 168 -6.81 -12.45 -10.16
N TYR A 169 -7.79 -12.17 -9.30
CA TYR A 169 -8.17 -13.00 -8.16
C TYR A 169 -9.61 -13.43 -8.32
N GLU A 170 -9.88 -14.69 -8.06
CA GLU A 170 -11.25 -15.17 -8.00
C GLU A 170 -11.87 -14.80 -6.65
N HIS A 171 -13.10 -14.28 -6.68
CA HIS A 171 -13.88 -14.01 -5.48
C HIS A 171 -14.85 -15.15 -5.21
N ILE A 172 -14.85 -15.63 -3.97
CA ILE A 172 -15.87 -16.54 -3.45
C ILE A 172 -16.67 -15.85 -2.36
N MET A 173 -17.96 -16.17 -2.30
CA MET A 173 -18.81 -15.76 -1.20
C MET A 173 -18.87 -16.92 -0.20
N GLU A 174 -18.33 -16.70 0.98
CA GLU A 174 -18.35 -17.66 2.07
C GLU A 174 -19.47 -17.25 3.03
N THR A 175 -20.46 -18.13 3.22
CA THR A 175 -21.55 -17.91 4.17
C THR A 175 -21.30 -18.79 5.39
N THR A 176 -21.08 -18.14 6.53
CA THR A 176 -21.12 -18.81 7.85
C THR A 176 -22.45 -18.45 8.54
N ASN A 177 -22.84 -19.20 9.56
CA ASN A 177 -24.21 -19.29 10.12
C ASN A 177 -24.94 -17.95 10.41
N GLU A 178 -24.28 -16.79 10.40
CA GLU A 178 -24.93 -15.47 10.52
C GLU A 178 -24.34 -14.35 9.62
N VAL A 179 -23.26 -14.61 8.84
CA VAL A 179 -22.56 -13.58 8.04
C VAL A 179 -22.08 -14.16 6.72
N SER A 180 -22.33 -13.44 5.62
CA SER A 180 -21.70 -13.70 4.32
C SER A 180 -20.56 -12.70 4.09
N TYR A 181 -19.37 -13.18 3.77
CA TYR A 181 -18.23 -12.35 3.40
C TYR A 181 -17.67 -12.78 2.04
N GLU A 182 -17.24 -11.79 1.26
CA GLU A 182 -16.49 -12.03 0.02
C GLU A 182 -15.02 -12.22 0.36
N LYS A 183 -14.42 -13.27 -0.21
CA LYS A 183 -13.04 -13.66 0.01
C LYS A 183 -12.35 -13.89 -1.31
N GLU A 184 -11.12 -13.41 -1.43
CA GLU A 184 -10.26 -13.70 -2.57
C GLU A 184 -9.58 -15.04 -2.39
N ILE A 185 -9.58 -15.86 -3.44
CA ILE A 185 -8.76 -17.05 -3.48
C ILE A 185 -7.32 -16.62 -3.76
N GLN A 186 -6.42 -17.13 -2.91
CA GLN A 186 -4.97 -16.98 -3.05
C GLN A 186 -4.36 -18.34 -3.34
N PRO A 187 -3.42 -18.47 -4.29
CA PRO A 187 -2.78 -17.38 -5.05
C PRO A 187 -3.69 -16.79 -6.16
N CYS A 188 -3.24 -15.75 -6.87
CA CYS A 188 -3.99 -15.20 -7.99
C CYS A 188 -4.24 -16.24 -9.11
N MET A 189 -5.37 -16.09 -9.81
CA MET A 189 -5.73 -16.87 -10.99
C MET A 189 -4.64 -16.79 -12.05
N TYR A 190 -4.26 -15.56 -12.39
CA TYR A 190 -3.30 -15.24 -13.43
C TYR A 190 -2.72 -13.86 -13.15
N PHE A 191 -1.44 -13.68 -13.51
CA PHE A 191 -0.79 -12.39 -13.45
C PHE A 191 0.24 -12.25 -14.56
N TYR A 192 0.52 -11.01 -14.95
CA TYR A 192 1.57 -10.67 -15.88
C TYR A 192 1.99 -9.21 -15.71
N ASP A 193 3.23 -8.92 -16.08
CA ASP A 193 3.74 -7.55 -16.11
C ASP A 193 3.61 -6.98 -17.52
N GLU A 194 3.00 -5.82 -17.62
CA GLU A 194 2.77 -5.11 -18.86
C GLU A 194 3.60 -3.81 -18.91
N GLN A 195 4.17 -3.53 -20.08
CA GLN A 195 4.95 -2.31 -20.29
C GLN A 195 4.03 -1.09 -20.48
N ILE A 196 4.50 0.09 -20.07
CA ILE A 196 3.68 1.31 -20.09
C ILE A 196 3.20 1.71 -21.49
N GLU A 197 3.92 1.31 -22.54
CA GLU A 197 3.56 1.57 -23.94
C GLU A 197 2.24 0.91 -24.33
N ALA A 198 1.85 -0.19 -23.68
CA ALA A 198 0.57 -0.84 -23.91
C ALA A 198 -0.61 0.05 -23.49
N PHE A 199 -0.42 0.87 -22.45
CA PHE A 199 -1.41 1.82 -21.94
C PHE A 199 -1.38 3.17 -22.67
N GLY A 200 -0.36 3.43 -23.49
CA GLY A 200 -0.22 4.70 -24.23
C GLY A 200 -1.16 4.88 -25.42
N LYS A 201 -1.97 3.87 -25.77
CA LYS A 201 -2.82 3.85 -26.98
C LYS A 201 -4.24 4.37 -26.76
N GLY A 202 -4.61 4.74 -25.53
CA GLY A 202 -5.95 5.24 -25.17
C GLY A 202 -6.99 4.15 -24.90
N GLN A 203 -6.73 2.90 -25.28
CA GLN A 203 -7.54 1.76 -24.86
C GLN A 203 -6.65 0.58 -24.47
N TYR A 204 -7.01 -0.09 -23.38
CA TYR A 204 -6.37 -1.33 -22.94
C TYR A 204 -7.45 -2.36 -22.58
N ILE A 205 -7.29 -3.60 -23.04
CA ILE A 205 -8.30 -4.65 -22.88
C ILE A 205 -7.71 -5.80 -22.06
N ILE A 206 -8.37 -6.11 -20.95
CA ILE A 206 -8.09 -7.28 -20.13
C ILE A 206 -9.15 -8.33 -20.42
N VAL A 207 -8.70 -9.51 -20.86
CA VAL A 207 -9.58 -10.67 -21.05
C VAL A 207 -9.25 -11.70 -19.98
N ILE A 208 -10.22 -11.96 -19.11
CA ILE A 208 -10.14 -12.95 -18.05
C ILE A 208 -10.68 -14.26 -18.62
N ASP A 209 -9.83 -15.29 -18.65
CA ASP A 209 -10.13 -16.58 -19.24
C ASP A 209 -9.53 -17.69 -18.37
N SER A 210 -10.35 -18.69 -18.03
CA SER A 210 -9.96 -19.82 -17.18
C SER A 210 -8.83 -20.68 -17.77
N THR A 211 -8.64 -20.63 -19.09
CA THR A 211 -7.54 -21.33 -19.77
C THR A 211 -6.17 -20.81 -19.37
N LYS A 212 -6.08 -19.53 -18.97
CA LYS A 212 -4.83 -18.86 -18.56
C LYS A 212 -4.51 -19.05 -17.07
N ASN A 213 -5.35 -19.76 -16.33
CA ASN A 213 -5.16 -19.94 -14.89
C ASN A 213 -3.84 -20.67 -14.60
N THR A 214 -3.08 -20.14 -13.63
CA THR A 214 -1.82 -20.71 -13.16
C THR A 214 -2.03 -22.10 -12.58
N LYS A 215 -0.98 -22.93 -12.62
CA LYS A 215 -1.02 -24.28 -12.07
C LYS A 215 -1.34 -24.28 -10.57
N THR A 216 -0.67 -23.41 -9.83
CA THR A 216 -0.84 -23.28 -8.37
C THR A 216 -2.26 -22.88 -8.01
N PHE A 217 -2.87 -21.95 -8.76
CA PHE A 217 -4.26 -21.59 -8.54
C PHE A 217 -5.21 -22.77 -8.74
N LYS A 218 -5.02 -23.53 -9.83
CA LYS A 218 -5.83 -24.72 -10.12
C LYS A 218 -5.74 -25.75 -8.98
N GLU A 219 -4.53 -26.02 -8.49
CA GLU A 219 -4.29 -26.94 -7.38
C GLU A 219 -4.97 -26.47 -6.08
N THR A 220 -4.93 -25.16 -5.78
CA THR A 220 -5.63 -24.61 -4.61
C THR A 220 -7.15 -24.73 -4.75
N VAL A 221 -7.70 -24.44 -5.92
CA VAL A 221 -9.15 -24.58 -6.17
C VAL A 221 -9.59 -26.05 -6.03
N GLU A 222 -8.82 -27.01 -6.56
CA GLU A 222 -9.09 -28.44 -6.39
C GLU A 222 -9.07 -28.86 -4.92
N GLN A 223 -8.12 -28.35 -4.13
CA GLN A 223 -8.06 -28.59 -2.69
C GLN A 223 -9.29 -28.03 -1.96
N LEU A 224 -9.71 -26.80 -2.28
CA LEU A 224 -10.89 -26.17 -1.67
C LEU A 224 -12.18 -26.93 -2.03
N LYS A 225 -12.30 -27.42 -3.26
CA LYS A 225 -13.39 -28.30 -3.69
C LYS A 225 -13.41 -29.61 -2.90
N GLY A 226 -12.26 -30.25 -2.73
CA GLY A 226 -12.14 -31.47 -1.95
C GLY A 226 -12.54 -31.32 -0.48
N GLN A 227 -12.50 -30.08 0.04
CA GLN A 227 -12.91 -29.73 1.40
C GLN A 227 -14.37 -29.24 1.50
N GLY A 228 -15.11 -29.18 0.39
CA GLY A 228 -16.49 -28.65 0.36
C GLY A 228 -16.58 -27.14 0.63
N MET A 229 -15.49 -26.41 0.44
CA MET A 229 -15.40 -24.96 0.68
C MET A 229 -15.54 -24.13 -0.61
N TYR A 230 -15.82 -24.78 -1.74
CA TYR A 230 -15.85 -24.15 -3.06
C TYR A 230 -16.86 -24.83 -3.99
N ASP A 231 -18.03 -24.18 -4.19
CA ASP A 231 -19.13 -24.74 -4.99
C ASP A 231 -19.49 -23.92 -6.25
N LYS A 232 -19.00 -22.68 -6.39
CA LYS A 232 -19.51 -21.70 -7.38
C LYS A 232 -18.47 -20.96 -8.23
N GLY A 233 -17.24 -21.44 -8.29
CA GLY A 233 -16.16 -20.67 -8.92
C GLY A 233 -15.82 -21.00 -10.37
N VAL A 234 -14.69 -20.47 -10.88
CA VAL A 234 -14.30 -20.47 -12.31
C VAL A 234 -14.09 -21.88 -12.88
N PHE A 235 -13.80 -22.85 -12.02
CA PHE A 235 -13.74 -24.27 -12.34
C PHE A 235 -14.89 -25.05 -11.73
#